data_AF-A0A538GQG1-F1
#
_entry.id   AF-A0A538GQG1-F1
#
_cell.length_a   1.000
_cell.length_b   1.000
_cell.length_c   1.000
_cell.angle_alpha   90.00
_cell.angle_beta   90.00
_cell.angle_gamma   90.00
#
_symmetry.space_group_name_H-M   'P 1'
#
loop_
_entity.id
_entity.type
_entity.pdbx_description
1 polymer ?
#
loop_
_entity_poly.entity_id
_entity_poly.type
_entity_poly.pdbx_seq_one_letter_code
_entity_poly.pdbx_strand_id
1 'polypeptide(L)' 'MDEARAVLTRLERIEALDREGAGATALLAELRELMREATEWAELERDPRARAAAAALAAADREEVAVP' A
#
# COMPACT_ATOMS: atom_id res chain seq x y z
N MET A 1 -0.10 -13.01 -8.07
CA MET A 1 -1.01 -14.03 -7.47
C MET A 1 -0.47 -14.59 -6.15
N ASP A 2 0.82 -14.43 -5.85
CA ASP A 2 1.42 -14.86 -4.58
C ASP A 2 1.23 -13.80 -3.46
N GLU A 3 1.02 -12.54 -3.85
CA GLU A 3 0.86 -11.39 -2.97
C GLU A 3 -0.48 -11.45 -2.22
N ALA A 4 -1.56 -11.81 -2.92
CA ALA A 4 -2.86 -12.07 -2.28
C ALA A 4 -2.79 -13.19 -1.24
N ARG A 5 -1.98 -14.24 -1.51
CA ARG A 5 -1.76 -15.32 -0.54
C ARG A 5 -0.96 -14.85 0.67
N ALA A 6 0.08 -14.05 0.45
CA ALA A 6 0.89 -13.47 1.52
C ALA A 6 0.06 -12.57 2.45
N VAL A 7 -0.85 -11.77 1.89
CA VAL A 7 -1.81 -10.94 2.64
C VAL A 7 -2.72 -11.81 3.50
N LEU A 8 -3.34 -12.84 2.94
CA LEU A 8 -4.26 -13.71 3.68
C LEU A 8 -3.57 -14.40 4.86
N THR A 9 -2.37 -14.96 4.65
CA THR A 9 -1.58 -15.57 5.73
C THR A 9 -1.23 -14.57 6.84
N ARG A 10 -1.01 -13.30 6.51
CA ARG A 10 -0.75 -12.26 7.52
C ARG A 10 -1.98 -11.94 8.35
N LEU A 11 -3.15 -11.84 7.71
CA LEU A 11 -4.42 -11.59 8.38
C LEU A 11 -4.77 -12.72 9.35
N GLU A 12 -4.60 -13.98 8.93
CA GLU A 12 -4.79 -15.16 9.80
C GLU A 12 -3.89 -15.10 11.05
N ARG A 13 -2.65 -14.62 10.90
CA ARG A 13 -1.71 -14.48 12.02
C ARG A 13 -2.10 -13.35 12.97
N ILE A 14 -2.59 -12.23 12.45
CA ILE A 14 -3.12 -11.12 13.26
C ILE A 14 -4.34 -11.59 14.06
N GLU A 15 -5.27 -12.31 13.43
CA GLU A 15 -6.44 -12.88 14.10
C GLU A 15 -6.08 -13.93 15.17
N ALA A 16 -5.00 -14.70 14.97
CA ALA A 16 -4.50 -15.61 15.99
C ALA A 16 -3.92 -14.84 17.19
N LEU A 17 -3.09 -13.83 16.96
CA LEU A 17 -2.51 -13.00 18.01
C LEU A 17 -3.58 -12.26 18.83
N ASP A 18 -4.61 -11.74 18.18
CA ASP A 18 -5.72 -11.07 18.86
C ASP A 18 -6.50 -12.03 19.76
N ARG A 19 -6.81 -13.25 19.27
CA ARG A 19 -7.47 -14.30 20.07
C ARG A 19 -6.61 -14.79 21.24
N GLU A 20 -5.29 -14.80 21.08
CA GLU A 20 -4.35 -15.18 22.14
C GLU A 20 -4.14 -14.06 23.17
N GLY A 21 -4.76 -12.89 22.97
CA GLY A 21 -4.58 -11.72 23.84
C GLY A 21 -3.16 -11.16 23.78
N ALA A 22 -2.49 -11.30 22.63
CA ALA A 22 -1.14 -10.80 22.44
C ALA A 22 -1.07 -9.29 22.68
N GLY A 23 0.02 -8.83 23.29
CA GLY A 23 0.20 -7.41 23.56
C GLY A 23 0.18 -6.57 22.28
N ALA A 24 -0.31 -5.33 22.40
CA ALA A 24 -0.47 -4.40 21.27
C ALA A 24 0.79 -4.26 20.39
N THR A 25 1.99 -4.41 20.96
CA THR A 25 3.26 -4.41 20.22
C THR A 25 3.35 -5.53 19.18
N ALA A 26 2.86 -6.73 19.48
CA ALA A 26 2.89 -7.86 18.56
C ALA A 26 1.93 -7.66 17.38
N LEU A 27 0.72 -7.17 17.67
CA LEU A 27 -0.27 -6.82 16.63
C LEU A 27 0.23 -5.68 15.73
N LEU A 28 0.82 -4.64 16.32
CA LEU A 28 1.40 -3.52 15.56
C LEU A 28 2.58 -3.94 14.68
N ALA A 29 3.36 -4.95 15.09
CA ALA A 29 4.43 -5.48 14.27
C ALA A 29 3.88 -6.12 13.00
N GLU A 30 2.91 -7.04 13.12
CA GLU A 30 2.30 -7.70 11.95
C GLU A 30 1.58 -6.70 11.03
N LEU A 31 0.91 -5.68 11.60
CA LEU A 31 0.25 -4.63 10.81
C LEU A 31 1.25 -3.78 10.00
N ARG A 32 2.42 -3.47 10.57
CA ARG A 32 3.48 -2.72 9.87
C ARG A 32 4.04 -3.52 8.70
N GLU A 33 4.23 -4.83 8.90
CA GLU A 33 4.69 -5.73 7.86
C GLU A 33 3.67 -5.82 6.72
N LEU A 34 2.38 -5.96 7.05
CA LEU A 34 1.30 -5.95 6.06
C LEU A 34 1.26 -4.65 5.24
N MET A 35 1.40 -3.50 5.90
CA MET A 35 1.44 -2.20 5.24
C MET A 35 2.65 -2.06 4.31
N ARG A 36 3.81 -2.58 4.69
CA ARG A 36 5.00 -2.57 3.82
C ARG A 36 4.76 -3.39 2.56
N GLU A 37 4.30 -4.63 2.70
CA GLU A 37 4.04 -5.52 1.56
C GLU A 37 2.96 -4.97 0.63
N ALA A 38 1.88 -4.41 1.19
CA ALA A 38 0.84 -3.76 0.40
C ALA A 38 1.39 -2.54 -0.36
N THR A 39 2.30 -1.77 0.25
CA THR A 39 2.95 -0.63 -0.41
C THR A 39 3.85 -1.11 -1.54
N GLU A 40 4.73 -2.07 -1.29
CA GLU A 40 5.64 -2.64 -2.30
C GLU A 40 4.86 -3.21 -3.49
N TRP A 41 3.79 -3.95 -3.22
CA TRP A 41 2.93 -4.49 -4.26
C TRP A 41 2.21 -3.38 -5.04
N ALA A 42 1.63 -2.39 -4.35
CA ALA A 42 1.03 -1.24 -5.00
C ALA A 42 2.05 -0.51 -5.89
N GLU A 43 3.29 -0.35 -5.43
CA GLU A 43 4.35 0.29 -6.20
C GLU A 43 4.75 -0.49 -7.46
N LEU A 44 4.78 -1.82 -7.37
CA LEU A 44 5.04 -2.72 -8.50
C LEU A 44 3.88 -2.73 -9.50
N GLU A 45 2.65 -2.67 -9.01
CA GLU A 45 1.45 -2.66 -9.83
C GLU A 45 1.11 -1.27 -10.38
N ARG A 46 1.79 -0.20 -9.93
CA ARG A 46 1.64 1.15 -10.48
C ARG A 46 1.94 1.16 -11.98
N ASP A 47 0.87 1.12 -12.77
CA ASP A 47 0.90 1.24 -14.22
C ASP A 47 1.72 2.49 -14.61
N PRO A 48 2.87 2.30 -15.28
CA PRO A 48 3.69 3.40 -15.75
C PRO A 48 2.90 4.38 -16.63
N ARG A 49 1.89 3.92 -17.36
CA ARG A 49 1.01 4.76 -18.18
C ARG A 49 0.09 5.62 -17.32
N ALA A 50 -0.50 5.07 -16.26
CA ALA A 50 -1.30 5.84 -15.32
C ALA A 50 -0.47 6.90 -14.59
N ARG A 51 0.78 6.58 -14.22
CA ARG A 51 1.72 7.55 -13.64
C ARG A 51 2.11 8.64 -14.62
N ALA A 52 2.41 8.29 -15.87
CA ALA A 52 2.73 9.26 -16.91
C ALA A 52 1.53 10.18 -17.19
N ALA A 53 0.30 9.64 -17.24
CA ALA A 53 -0.92 10.42 -17.40
C ALA A 53 -1.15 11.39 -16.23
N ALA A 54 -0.99 10.93 -14.98
CA ALA A 54 -1.12 11.78 -13.79
C ALA A 54 -0.06 12.89 -13.76
N ALA A 55 1.19 12.59 -14.15
CA ALA A 55 2.25 13.59 -14.25
C ALA A 55 1.97 14.64 -15.34
N ALA A 56 1.43 14.22 -16.49
CA ALA A 56 1.04 15.13 -17.57
C ALA A 56 -0.11 16.06 -17.16
N LEU A 57 -1.14 15.53 -16.50
CA LEU A 57 -2.24 16.32 -15.92
C LEU A 57 -1.73 17.37 -14.94
N ALA A 58 -0.85 16.99 -14.01
CA ALA A 58 -0.28 17.92 -13.04
C ALA A 58 0.65 18.97 -13.68
N ALA A 59 1.27 18.68 -14.83
CA ALA A 59 2.06 19.65 -15.58
C ALA A 59 1.17 20.67 -16.30
N ALA A 60 0.11 20.22 -16.96
CA ALA A 60 -0.86 21.08 -17.63
C ALA A 60 -1.56 22.03 -16.66
N ASP A 61 -1.95 21.54 -15.47
CA ASP A 61 -2.58 22.36 -14.42
C ASP A 61 -1.64 23.48 -13.91
N ARG A 62 -0.33 23.19 -13.81
CA ARG A 62 0.68 24.20 -13.45
C ARG A 62 0.93 25.21 -14.56
N GLU A 63 0.82 24.80 -15.82
CA GLU A 63 0.92 25.72 -16.97
C GLU A 63 -0.29 26.64 -17.06
N GLU A 64 -1.51 26.14 -16.81
CA GLU A 64 -2.73 26.96 -16.75
C GLU A 64 -2.70 27.99 -15.62
N VAL A 65 -2.17 27.65 -14.44
CA VAL A 65 -2.03 28.58 -13.31
C VAL A 65 -0.92 29.62 -13.56
N ALA A 66 -0.01 29.38 -14.50
CA ALA A 66 1.11 30.27 -14.84
C ALA A 66 0.81 31.26 -15.98
N VAL A 67 -0.39 31.25 -16.57
CA VAL A 67 -0.83 32.26 -17.55
C VAL A 67 -1.47 33.45 -16.80
N PRO A 68 -0.90 34.67 -16.89
CA PRO A 68 -1.46 35.88 -16.27
C PRO A 68 -2.70 36.42 -17.00
#